data_AF-A0A1F2TSX3-F1
#
_entry.id   AF-A0A1F2TSX3-F1
#
_cell.length_a   1.000
_cell.length_b   1.000
_cell.length_c   1.000
_cell.angle_alpha   90.00
_cell.angle_beta   90.00
_cell.angle_gamma   90.00
#
_symmetry.space_group_name_H-M   'P 1'
#
loop_
_entity.id
_entity.type
_entity.pdbx_description
1 polymer ?
#
loop_
_entity_poly.entity_id
_entity_poly.type
_entity_poly.pdbx_seq_one_letter_code
_entity_poly.pdbx_strand_id
1 'polypeptide(L)'
;MFLGFLIEALAITLAGGVVGILVAFALTKIAIFIPQVPPGARPHISLVTGLTAVVLLALVGIVAGVGPARRAARVFPAEALRAE
;
A
#
# COMPACT_ATOMS: atom_id res chain seq x y z
N MET A 1 2.14 -19.04 11.00
CA MET A 1 3.27 -18.31 10.36
C MET A 1 2.84 -17.58 9.09
N PHE A 2 2.30 -18.27 8.07
CA PHE A 2 1.86 -17.66 6.80
C PHE A 2 1.02 -16.38 6.95
N LEU A 3 -0.09 -16.46 7.68
CA LEU A 3 -1.04 -15.36 7.80
C LEU A 3 -0.44 -14.13 8.49
N GLY A 4 0.49 -14.31 9.44
CA GLY A 4 1.17 -13.21 10.13
C GLY A 4 2.01 -12.37 9.17
N PHE A 5 2.86 -13.00 8.36
CA PHE A 5 3.66 -12.30 7.34
C PHE A 5 2.80 -11.67 6.24
N LEU A 6 1.68 -12.30 5.88
CA LEU A 6 0.75 -11.71 4.91
C LEU A 6 0.07 -10.46 5.47
N ILE A 7 -0.35 -10.49 6.74
CA ILE A 7 -0.93 -9.34 7.44
C ILE A 7 0.12 -8.23 7.59
N GLU A 8 1.38 -8.56 7.88
CA GLU A 8 2.47 -7.57 7.96
C GLU A 8 2.72 -6.88 6.62
N ALA A 9 2.78 -7.64 5.52
CA ALA A 9 2.91 -7.07 4.18
C ALA A 9 1.71 -6.17 3.82
N LEU A 10 0.48 -6.59 4.17
CA LEU A 10 -0.72 -5.77 4.02
C LEU A 10 -0.67 -4.50 4.88
N ALA A 11 -0.23 -4.59 6.13
CA ALA A 11 -0.12 -3.44 7.03
C ALA A 11 0.88 -2.42 6.51
N ILE A 12 2.05 -2.86 6.02
CA ILE A 12 3.08 -1.98 5.44
C ILE A 12 2.56 -1.29 4.18
N THR A 13 1.93 -2.03 3.28
CA THR A 13 1.39 -1.46 2.03
C THR A 13 0.23 -0.49 2.29
N LEU A 14 -0.67 -0.80 3.22
CA LEU A 14 -1.75 0.12 3.61
C LEU A 14 -1.20 1.36 4.33
N ALA A 15 -0.22 1.22 5.22
CA ALA A 15 0.41 2.36 5.89
C ALA A 15 1.09 3.29 4.88
N GLY A 16 1.85 2.73 3.92
CA GLY A 16 2.42 3.50 2.81
C GLY A 16 1.34 4.16 1.94
N GLY A 17 0.22 3.47 1.72
CA GLY A 17 -0.96 4.01 1.03
C GLY A 17 -1.56 5.24 1.70
N VAL A 18 -1.70 5.22 3.03
CA VAL A 18 -2.17 6.39 3.80
C VAL A 18 -1.23 7.58 3.60
N VAL A 19 0.08 7.35 3.69
CA VAL A 19 1.08 8.41 3.44
C VAL A 19 0.96 8.94 2.01
N GLY A 20 0.81 8.06 1.01
CA GLY A 20 0.62 8.45 -0.39
C GLY A 20 -0.63 9.31 -0.61
N ILE A 21 -1.75 8.98 0.05
CA ILE A 21 -3.00 9.77 -0.01
C ILE A 21 -2.79 11.15 0.61
N LEU A 22 -2.10 11.24 1.75
CA LEU A 22 -1.79 12.52 2.39
C LEU A 22 -0.93 13.40 1.47
N VAL A 23 0.07 12.82 0.81
CA VAL A 23 0.90 13.53 -0.17
C VAL A 23 0.06 13.99 -1.37
N ALA A 24 -0.79 13.12 -1.92
CA ALA A 24 -1.68 13.47 -3.03
C ALA A 24 -2.64 14.62 -2.66
N PHE A 25 -3.16 14.62 -1.43
CA PHE A 25 -4.00 15.70 -0.93
C PHE A 25 -3.23 17.02 -0.82
N ALA A 26 -2.01 16.99 -0.28
CA ALA A 26 -1.15 18.17 -0.19
C ALA A 26 -0.83 18.74 -1.58
N LEU A 27 -0.44 17.90 -2.53
CA LEU A 27 -0.16 18.30 -3.91
C LEU A 27 -1.40 18.90 -4.59
N THR A 28 -2.58 18.30 -4.38
CA THR A 28 -3.85 18.82 -4.89
C THR A 28 -4.15 20.22 -4.36
N LYS A 29 -3.88 20.48 -3.07
CA LYS A 29 -4.06 21.80 -2.47
C LYS A 29 -3.08 22.83 -3.02
N ILE A 30 -1.82 22.46 -3.22
CA ILE A 30 -0.80 23.34 -3.81
C ILE A 30 -1.16 23.68 -5.26
N ALA A 31 -1.69 22.71 -6.02
CA ALA A 31 -2.06 22.90 -7.42
C ALA A 31 -3.14 23.97 -7.64
N ILE A 32 -3.98 24.27 -6.63
CA ILE A 32 -5.02 25.31 -6.70
C ILE A 32 -4.40 26.72 -6.77
N PHE A 33 -3.19 26.91 -6.24
CA PHE A 33 -2.48 28.19 -6.28
C PHE A 33 -1.74 28.44 -7.60
N ILE A 34 -1.71 27.45 -8.50
CA ILE A 34 -1.07 27.60 -9.80
C ILE A 34 -1.99 28.42 -10.71
N PRO A 35 -1.60 29.65 -11.12
CA PRO A 35 -2.48 30.58 -11.86
C PRO A 35 -2.91 30.06 -13.24
N GLN A 36 -2.18 29.07 -13.75
CA GLN A 36 -2.29 28.54 -15.11
C GLN A 36 -3.28 27.38 -15.22
N VAL A 37 -3.88 26.94 -14.10
CA VAL A 37 -4.82 25.81 -14.08
C VAL A 37 -6.24 26.34 -14.31
N PRO A 38 -6.89 25.99 -15.43
CA PRO A 38 -8.29 26.35 -15.66
C PRO A 38 -9.19 25.84 -14.52
N PRO A 39 -10.26 26.57 -14.14
CA PRO A 39 -11.17 26.14 -13.07
C PRO A 39 -11.74 24.74 -13.26
N GLY A 40 -11.95 24.31 -14.52
CA GLY A 40 -12.44 22.97 -14.86
C GLY A 40 -11.38 21.86 -14.85
N ALA A 41 -10.09 22.20 -14.75
CA ALA A 41 -8.98 21.24 -14.72
C ALA A 41 -8.36 21.08 -13.32
N ARG A 42 -9.03 21.59 -12.28
CA ARG A 42 -8.54 21.52 -10.91
C ARG A 42 -8.47 20.05 -10.46
N PRO A 43 -7.30 19.56 -9.99
CA PRO A 43 -7.20 18.21 -9.46
C PRO A 43 -8.19 18.05 -8.30
N HIS A 44 -8.91 16.93 -8.28
CA HIS A 44 -9.82 16.60 -7.22
C HIS A 44 -9.67 15.12 -6.87
N ILE A 45 -9.69 14.81 -5.58
CA ILE A 45 -9.70 13.44 -5.09
C ILE A 45 -11.16 13.02 -4.97
N SER A 46 -11.61 12.12 -5.83
CA SER A 46 -12.95 11.56 -5.79
C SER A 46 -12.99 10.28 -4.96
N LEU A 47 -14.17 9.92 -4.47
CA LEU A 47 -14.38 8.64 -3.76
C LEU A 47 -14.00 7.44 -4.63
N VAL A 48 -14.28 7.50 -5.93
CA VAL A 48 -13.93 6.46 -6.91
C VAL A 48 -12.41 6.29 -6.96
N THR A 49 -11.65 7.38 -7.13
CA THR A 49 -10.18 7.31 -7.15
C THR A 49 -9.61 6.78 -5.84
N GLY A 50 -10.17 7.19 -4.69
CA GLY A 50 -9.77 6.66 -3.39
C GLY A 50 -10.01 5.15 -3.26
N LEU A 51 -11.19 4.68 -3.67
CA LEU A 51 -11.54 3.27 -3.62
C LEU A 51 -10.62 2.43 -4.52
N THR A 52 -10.35 2.90 -5.74
CA THR A 52 -9.43 2.21 -6.66
C THR A 52 -8.02 2.11 -6.11
N ALA A 53 -7.53 3.15 -5.42
CA ALA A 53 -6.23 3.13 -4.78
C ALA A 53 -6.16 2.09 -3.65
N VAL A 54 -7.18 2.02 -2.79
CA VAL A 54 -7.26 1.01 -1.71
C VAL A 54 -7.25 -0.41 -2.27
N VAL A 55 -8.04 -0.68 -3.33
CA VAL A 55 -8.07 -1.99 -3.98
C VAL A 55 -6.71 -2.35 -4.58
N LEU A 56 -6.05 -1.42 -5.27
CA LEU A 56 -4.71 -1.65 -5.81
C LEU A 56 -3.68 -1.91 -4.72
N LEU A 57 -3.70 -1.13 -3.62
CA LEU A 57 -2.80 -1.33 -2.48
C LEU A 57 -2.98 -2.71 -1.85
N ALA A 58 -4.24 -3.14 -1.66
CA ALA A 58 -4.53 -4.47 -1.14
C ALA A 58 -4.00 -5.58 -2.07
N LEU A 59 -4.19 -5.44 -3.39
CA LEU A 59 -3.65 -6.38 -4.37
C LEU A 59 -2.12 -6.43 -4.34
N VAL A 60 -1.45 -5.27 -4.30
CA VAL A 60 0.01 -5.18 -4.19
C VAL A 60 0.49 -5.83 -2.89
N GLY A 61 -0.15 -5.56 -1.75
CA GLY A 61 0.19 -6.17 -0.46
C GLY A 61 0.04 -7.68 -0.46
N ILE A 62 -1.02 -8.21 -1.08
CA ILE A 62 -1.23 -9.65 -1.23
C ILE A 62 -0.13 -10.26 -2.12
N VAL A 63 0.10 -9.70 -3.30
CA VAL A 63 1.09 -10.24 -4.26
C VAL A 63 2.50 -10.21 -3.66
N ALA A 64 2.87 -9.10 -3.02
CA ALA A 64 4.17 -8.94 -2.36
C ALA A 64 4.31 -9.87 -1.13
N GLY A 65 3.24 -10.07 -0.36
CA GLY A 65 3.25 -10.87 0.86
C GLY A 65 3.21 -12.38 0.66
N VAL A 66 2.60 -12.87 -0.43
CA VAL A 66 2.45 -14.33 -0.67
C VAL A 66 3.80 -15.04 -0.84
N GLY A 67 4.75 -14.44 -1.55
CA GLY A 67 6.10 -15.00 -1.74
C GLY A 67 6.87 -15.28 -0.44
N PRO A 68 7.09 -14.28 0.44
CA PRO A 68 7.74 -14.49 1.73
C PRO A 68 6.89 -15.34 2.68
N ALA A 69 5.57 -15.16 2.73
CA ALA A 69 4.71 -15.95 3.60
C ALA A 69 4.76 -17.46 3.27
N ARG A 70 4.80 -17.82 1.98
CA ARG A 70 4.98 -19.22 1.54
C ARG A 70 6.33 -19.79 1.95
N ARG A 71 7.41 -19.00 1.87
CA ARG A 71 8.75 -19.43 2.29
C ARG A 71 8.78 -19.69 3.80
N ALA A 72 8.26 -18.75 4.59
CA ALA A 72 8.20 -18.88 6.05
C ALA A 72 7.37 -20.09 6.50
N ALA A 73 6.25 -20.37 5.85
CA ALA A 73 5.39 -21.51 6.20
C ALA A 73 6.00 -22.89 5.90
N ARG A 74 7.06 -22.96 5.09
CA ARG A 74 7.73 -24.22 4.71
C ARG A 74 8.97 -24.53 5.54
N VAL A 75 9.41 -23.63 6.41
CA VAL A 75 10.57 -23.87 7.28
C VAL A 75 10.16 -24.84 8.37
N PHE A 76 10.85 -25.99 8.46
CA PHE A 76 10.60 -26.96 9.51
C PHE A 76 11.14 -26.45 10.85
N PRO A 77 10.41 -26.61 11.96
CA PRO A 77 10.85 -26.08 13.26
C PRO A 77 12.20 -26.66 13.72
N ALA A 78 12.52 -27.90 13.33
CA ALA A 78 13.83 -28.50 13.61
C ALA A 78 14.98 -27.84 12.82
N GLU A 79 14.73 -27.38 11.60
CA GLU A 79 15.72 -26.64 10.80
C GLU A 79 15.89 -25.21 11.31
N ALA A 80 14.81 -24.57 11.76
CA ALA A 80 14.85 -23.22 12.34
C ALA A 80 15.70 -23.15 13.63
N LEU A 81 15.68 -24.21 14.45
CA LEU A 81 16.49 -24.32 15.69
C LEU A 81 17.95 -24.72 15.44
N ARG A 82 18.24 -25.32 14.28
CA ARG A 82 19.59 -25.80 13.91
C ARG A 82 20.35 -24.82 13.02
N ALA A 83 19.66 -23.77 12.57
CA ALA A 83 20.22 -22.67 11.80
C ALA A 83 20.88 -21.59 12.68
N GLU A 84 20.90 -21.82 14.00
CA GLU A 84 21.77 -21.13 14.97
C GLU A 84 23.11 -21.86 15.09
#